data_AF-A0AAD3M260-F1
#
_entry.id   AF-A0AAD3M260-F1
#
_cell.length_a   1.000
_cell.length_b   1.000
_cell.length_c   1.000
_cell.angle_alpha   90.00
_cell.angle_beta   90.00
_cell.angle_gamma   90.00
#
_symmetry.space_group_name_H-M   'P 1'
#
loop_
_entity.id
_entity.type
_entity.pdbx_description
1 polymer ?
#
loop_
_entity_poly.entity_id
_entity_poly.type
_entity_poly.pdbx_seq_one_letter_code
_entity_poly.pdbx_strand_id
1 'polypeptide(L)'
;MGLSSLLFFAGICAFSPLMNCEEQRIPEEKLLVMTVATKETDGFRRFLRSAKHFNYTVKVLGRGQKWRGGNYMSAPGGGQKVRLLKGALQEMKAEDKIILFIDSYDVVFASGPKELLKKFQQARHKVVFSSESLIWPDRHLEDKHPHVREGNRFLGSGGRSISPVCHTPEVGHMALIL
;
A
#
# COMPACT_ATOMS: atom_id res chain seq x y z
N MET A 1 -13.58 -37.28 64.70
CA MET A 1 -14.33 -36.34 63.84
C MET A 1 -13.93 -34.93 64.27
N GLY A 2 -13.22 -34.09 63.53
CA GLY A 2 -12.62 -34.17 62.20
C GLY A 2 -11.41 -33.22 62.15
N LEU A 3 -10.45 -33.51 61.26
CA LEU A 3 -9.34 -32.62 60.94
C LEU A 3 -9.86 -31.47 60.06
N SER A 4 -9.69 -30.22 60.50
CA SER A 4 -9.85 -29.05 59.64
C SER A 4 -8.50 -28.71 59.01
N SER A 5 -8.28 -29.18 57.79
CA SER A 5 -7.10 -28.86 56.99
C SER A 5 -7.20 -27.42 56.47
N LEU A 6 -6.23 -26.57 56.83
CA LEU A 6 -5.96 -25.34 56.10
C LEU A 6 -5.58 -25.70 54.65
N LEU A 7 -6.30 -25.16 53.68
CA LEU A 7 -5.85 -25.13 52.29
C LEU A 7 -5.72 -23.66 51.87
N PHE A 8 -4.48 -23.17 51.95
CA PHE A 8 -4.06 -21.95 51.28
C PHE A 8 -4.16 -22.18 49.76
N PHE A 9 -5.15 -21.57 49.11
CA PHE A 9 -5.15 -21.43 47.66
C PHE A 9 -4.09 -20.39 47.27
N ALA A 10 -2.84 -20.83 47.08
CA ALA A 10 -1.87 -20.07 46.32
C ALA A 10 -2.31 -20.11 44.85
N GLY A 11 -3.08 -19.10 44.44
CA GLY A 11 -3.42 -18.87 43.05
C GLY A 11 -2.14 -18.58 42.27
N ILE A 12 -1.61 -19.60 41.61
CA ILE A 12 -0.58 -19.44 40.59
C ILE A 12 -1.27 -18.73 39.42
N CYS A 13 -1.21 -17.40 39.41
CA CYS A 13 -1.36 -16.63 38.20
C CYS A 13 -0.23 -17.08 37.27
N ALA A 14 -0.53 -18.06 36.41
CA ALA A 14 0.30 -18.39 35.28
C ALA A 14 0.34 -17.12 34.42
N PHE A 15 1.38 -16.31 34.63
CA PHE A 15 1.82 -15.31 33.68
C PHE A 15 2.14 -16.08 32.40
N SER A 16 1.17 -16.14 31.49
CA SER A 16 1.43 -16.50 30.10
C SER A 16 2.55 -15.57 29.65
N PRO A 17 3.72 -16.08 29.21
CA PRO A 17 4.71 -15.22 28.61
C PRO A 17 4.01 -14.49 27.47
N LEU A 18 4.00 -13.16 27.59
CA LEU A 18 3.57 -12.24 26.55
C LEU A 18 4.29 -12.72 25.29
N MET A 19 3.56 -13.34 24.36
CA MET A 19 4.16 -13.78 23.11
C MET A 19 4.72 -12.53 22.48
N ASN A 20 6.04 -12.37 22.59
CA ASN A 20 6.76 -11.43 21.78
C ASN A 20 6.69 -12.04 20.39
N CYS A 21 5.60 -11.72 19.69
CA CYS A 21 5.49 -11.98 18.26
C CYS A 21 6.54 -11.05 17.65
N GLU A 22 7.79 -11.52 17.57
CA GLU A 22 8.78 -10.86 16.74
C GLU A 22 8.20 -10.87 15.33
N GLU A 23 7.58 -9.75 14.97
CA GLU A 23 7.06 -9.51 13.64
C GLU A 23 8.27 -9.61 12.72
N GLN A 24 8.38 -10.75 12.04
CA GLN A 24 9.55 -11.09 11.24
C GLN A 24 9.73 -9.98 10.20
N ARG A 25 10.83 -9.22 10.30
CA ARG A 25 11.02 -8.02 9.47
C ARG A 25 11.07 -8.43 8.01
N ILE A 26 10.27 -7.75 7.19
CA ILE A 26 10.30 -7.96 5.75
C ILE A 26 11.61 -7.38 5.20
N PRO A 27 12.40 -8.17 4.46
CA PRO A 27 13.61 -7.66 3.83
C PRO A 27 13.30 -6.58 2.78
N GLU A 28 14.13 -5.54 2.72
CA GLU A 28 13.91 -4.37 1.85
C GLU A 28 13.95 -4.74 0.36
N GLU A 29 14.71 -5.78 -0.01
CA GLU A 29 14.82 -6.31 -1.36
C GLU A 29 13.51 -6.93 -1.90
N LYS A 30 12.56 -7.25 -1.00
CA LYS A 30 11.22 -7.70 -1.42
C LYS A 30 10.35 -6.55 -1.90
N LEU A 31 10.69 -5.30 -1.59
CA LEU A 31 9.93 -4.13 -2.00
C LEU A 31 10.30 -3.69 -3.41
N LEU A 32 9.31 -3.64 -4.30
CA LEU A 32 9.43 -3.06 -5.63
C LEU A 32 8.46 -1.89 -5.79
N VAL A 33 9.00 -0.72 -6.11
CA VAL A 33 8.19 0.44 -6.46
C VAL A 33 7.85 0.38 -7.95
N MET A 34 6.57 0.49 -8.29
CA MET A 34 6.09 0.64 -9.66
C MET A 34 5.44 2.00 -9.83
N THR A 35 5.70 2.65 -10.95
CA THR A 35 5.06 3.93 -11.29
C THR A 35 4.82 4.03 -12.78
N VAL A 36 3.88 4.88 -13.20
CA VAL A 36 3.67 5.17 -14.62
C VAL A 36 4.24 6.55 -14.96
N ALA A 37 5.11 6.60 -15.95
CA ALA A 37 5.61 7.85 -16.52
C ALA A 37 5.79 7.70 -18.03
N THR A 38 4.97 8.43 -18.80
CA THR A 38 5.04 8.42 -20.27
C THR A 38 6.11 9.37 -20.81
N LYS A 39 6.34 10.48 -20.09
CA LYS A 39 7.33 11.53 -20.38
C LYS A 39 8.22 11.80 -19.18
N GLU A 40 9.41 12.33 -19.45
CA GLU A 40 10.40 12.71 -18.46
C GLU A 40 10.23 14.18 -18.05
N THR A 41 9.29 14.42 -17.14
CA THR A 41 8.94 15.74 -16.60
C THR A 41 9.85 16.11 -15.42
N ASP A 42 9.87 17.39 -15.02
CA ASP A 42 10.60 17.79 -13.81
C ASP A 42 10.07 17.08 -12.55
N GLY A 43 8.74 16.95 -12.42
CA GLY A 43 8.11 16.19 -11.35
C GLY A 43 8.59 14.74 -11.28
N PHE A 44 8.64 14.06 -12.44
CA PHE A 44 9.19 12.70 -12.52
C PHE A 44 10.67 12.63 -12.13
N ARG A 45 11.48 13.60 -12.56
CA ARG A 45 12.90 13.66 -12.15
C ARG A 45 13.02 13.86 -10.65
N ARG A 46 12.17 14.70 -10.04
CA ARG A 46 12.12 14.92 -8.59
C ARG A 46 11.74 13.64 -7.83
N PHE A 47 10.74 12.91 -8.32
CA PHE A 47 10.38 11.59 -7.82
C PHE A 47 11.58 10.63 -7.85
N LEU A 48 12.25 10.46 -9.01
CA LEU A 48 13.41 9.58 -9.13
C LEU A 48 14.58 10.01 -8.23
N ARG A 49 14.83 11.31 -8.07
CA ARG A 49 15.85 11.82 -7.13
C ARG A 49 15.54 11.41 -5.70
N SER A 50 14.31 11.58 -5.24
CA SER A 50 13.90 11.17 -3.88
C SER A 50 13.95 9.65 -3.69
N ALA A 51 13.52 8.87 -4.69
CA ALA A 51 13.59 7.41 -4.66
C ALA A 51 15.05 6.93 -4.54
N LYS A 52 15.95 7.52 -5.31
CA LYS A 52 17.40 7.24 -5.25
C LYS A 52 17.99 7.62 -3.90
N HIS A 53 17.59 8.74 -3.31
CA HIS A 53 18.07 9.18 -2.00
C HIS A 53 17.81 8.14 -0.90
N PHE A 54 16.66 7.47 -0.97
CA PHE A 54 16.25 6.44 0.00
C PHE A 54 16.54 5.00 -0.45
N ASN A 55 17.27 4.81 -1.55
CA ASN A 55 17.62 3.49 -2.11
C ASN A 55 16.42 2.62 -2.52
N TYR A 56 15.34 3.22 -3.04
CA TYR A 56 14.23 2.46 -3.62
C TYR A 56 14.59 1.87 -4.98
N THR A 57 14.16 0.63 -5.22
CA THR A 57 14.15 0.02 -6.56
C THR A 57 12.85 0.38 -7.27
N VAL A 58 12.95 1.12 -8.38
CA VAL A 58 11.79 1.65 -9.13
C VAL A 58 11.70 1.02 -10.53
N LYS A 59 10.55 0.43 -10.85
CA LYS A 59 10.16 0.00 -12.20
C LYS A 59 9.20 1.03 -12.80
N VAL A 60 9.64 1.69 -13.87
CA VAL A 60 8.87 2.71 -14.58
C VAL A 60 8.10 2.07 -15.73
N LEU A 61 6.78 2.23 -15.74
CA LEU A 61 5.89 1.69 -16.76
C LEU A 61 5.48 2.77 -17.76
N GLY A 62 5.32 2.38 -19.03
CA GLY A 62 4.78 3.25 -20.07
C GLY A 62 5.74 4.29 -20.63
N ARG A 63 7.04 4.22 -20.34
CA ARG A 63 8.05 5.15 -20.89
C ARG A 63 8.01 5.15 -22.42
N GLY A 64 7.90 6.33 -23.01
CA GLY A 64 7.80 6.49 -24.48
C GLY A 64 6.43 6.16 -25.09
N GLN A 65 5.47 5.65 -24.30
CA GLN A 65 4.11 5.43 -24.80
C GLN A 65 3.31 6.75 -24.80
N LYS A 66 2.44 6.92 -25.80
CA LYS A 66 1.49 8.04 -25.79
C LYS A 66 0.49 7.89 -24.64
N TRP A 67 0.30 8.95 -23.86
CA TRP A 67 -0.76 9.01 -22.86
C TRP A 67 -2.14 9.09 -23.54
N ARG A 68 -3.03 8.20 -23.14
CA ARG A 68 -4.43 8.04 -23.56
C ARG A 68 -5.37 7.92 -22.36
N GLY A 69 -4.89 8.16 -21.14
CA GLY A 69 -5.68 8.05 -19.91
C GLY A 69 -6.57 9.25 -19.62
N GLY A 70 -6.98 10.02 -20.63
CA GLY A 70 -7.74 11.28 -20.45
C GLY A 70 -6.85 12.51 -20.22
N ASN A 71 -7.45 13.65 -19.92
CA ASN A 71 -6.75 14.87 -19.56
C ASN A 71 -7.07 15.22 -18.08
N TYR A 72 -6.32 16.15 -17.49
CA TYR A 72 -6.57 16.60 -16.11
C TYR A 72 -7.88 17.41 -15.96
N MET A 73 -8.40 17.93 -17.06
CA MET A 73 -9.52 18.89 -17.09
C MET A 73 -10.89 18.21 -17.30
N SER A 74 -10.91 16.94 -17.66
CA SER A 74 -12.07 16.16 -18.11
C SER A 74 -12.01 14.80 -17.43
N ALA A 75 -12.12 14.82 -16.10
CA ALA A 75 -12.20 13.62 -15.31
C ALA A 75 -13.57 12.93 -15.52
N PRO A 76 -13.67 11.59 -15.42
CA PRO A 76 -12.64 10.67 -14.93
C PRO A 76 -11.66 10.12 -15.98
N GLY A 77 -10.43 9.82 -15.52
CA GLY A 77 -9.34 9.29 -16.33
C GLY A 77 -8.39 8.38 -15.53
N GLY A 78 -7.24 8.07 -16.11
CA GLY A 78 -6.18 7.30 -15.45
C GLY A 78 -6.17 5.80 -15.73
N GLY A 79 -7.20 5.23 -16.38
CA GLY A 79 -7.31 3.78 -16.62
C GLY A 79 -6.12 3.15 -17.37
N GLN A 80 -5.36 3.94 -18.15
CA GLN A 80 -4.11 3.47 -18.75
C GLN A 80 -3.08 3.02 -17.70
N LYS A 81 -3.01 3.69 -16.54
CA LYS A 81 -2.11 3.32 -15.44
C LYS A 81 -2.36 1.88 -14.99
N VAL A 82 -3.63 1.54 -14.85
CA VAL A 82 -4.08 0.24 -14.33
C VAL A 82 -3.87 -0.85 -15.38
N ARG A 83 -4.12 -0.56 -16.65
CA ARG A 83 -3.79 -1.50 -17.75
C ARG A 83 -2.29 -1.80 -17.80
N LEU A 84 -1.44 -0.78 -17.63
CA LEU A 84 0.02 -0.96 -17.58
C LEU A 84 0.45 -1.75 -16.36
N LEU A 85 -0.09 -1.45 -15.18
CA LEU A 85 0.16 -2.20 -13.95
C LEU A 85 -0.25 -3.67 -14.12
N LYS A 86 -1.46 -3.94 -14.64
CA LYS A 86 -1.93 -5.31 -14.91
C LYS A 86 -0.97 -6.08 -15.80
N GLY A 87 -0.52 -5.50 -16.92
CA GLY A 87 0.45 -6.14 -17.80
C GLY A 87 1.78 -6.42 -17.11
N ALA A 88 2.29 -5.44 -16.35
CA ALA A 88 3.54 -5.59 -15.61
C ALA A 88 3.47 -6.67 -14.52
N LEU A 89 2.31 -6.85 -13.87
CA LEU A 89 2.09 -7.91 -12.88
C LEU A 89 1.94 -9.29 -13.53
N GLN A 90 1.33 -9.39 -14.72
CA GLN A 90 1.20 -10.65 -15.46
C GLN A 90 2.55 -11.18 -15.97
N GLU A 91 3.47 -10.29 -16.32
CA GLU A 91 4.83 -10.65 -16.74
C GLU A 91 5.74 -11.06 -15.57
N MET A 92 5.37 -10.71 -14.34
CA MET A 92 6.13 -11.10 -13.17
C MET A 92 5.92 -12.59 -12.90
N LYS A 93 7.02 -13.33 -12.80
CA LYS A 93 7.00 -14.66 -12.20
C LYS A 93 6.58 -14.52 -10.74
N ALA A 94 5.83 -15.49 -10.22
CA ALA A 94 5.37 -15.50 -8.83
C ALA A 94 6.58 -15.47 -7.88
N GLU A 95 7.00 -14.27 -7.52
CA GLU A 95 8.05 -13.97 -6.57
C GLU A 95 7.37 -13.38 -5.32
N ASP A 96 7.89 -13.72 -4.14
CA ASP A 96 7.45 -13.18 -2.86
C ASP A 96 7.89 -11.70 -2.73
N LYS A 97 7.20 -10.84 -3.47
CA LYS A 97 7.45 -9.40 -3.58
C LYS A 97 6.28 -8.58 -3.08
N ILE A 98 6.62 -7.43 -2.53
CA ILE A 98 5.68 -6.38 -2.14
C ILE A 98 5.76 -5.28 -3.16
N ILE A 99 4.63 -5.02 -3.82
CA ILE A 99 4.54 -4.00 -4.86
C ILE A 99 3.95 -2.73 -4.27
N LEU A 100 4.75 -1.65 -4.28
CA LEU A 100 4.27 -0.29 -4.04
C LEU A 100 3.98 0.37 -5.38
N PHE A 101 2.71 0.59 -5.72
CA PHE A 101 2.35 1.32 -6.93
C PHE A 101 1.91 2.74 -6.60
N ILE A 102 2.65 3.72 -7.11
CA ILE A 102 2.52 5.14 -6.74
C ILE A 102 2.67 6.04 -7.97
N ASP A 103 1.99 7.19 -7.97
CA ASP A 103 2.21 8.23 -8.98
C ASP A 103 3.61 8.86 -8.85
N SER A 104 4.04 9.59 -9.88
CA SER A 104 5.41 10.12 -9.94
C SER A 104 5.54 11.57 -10.40
N TYR A 105 4.49 12.18 -10.93
CA TYR A 105 4.59 13.57 -11.42
C TYR A 105 4.46 14.61 -10.30
N ASP A 106 3.80 14.25 -9.20
CA ASP A 106 3.50 15.10 -8.05
C ASP A 106 3.85 14.44 -6.71
N VAL A 107 4.63 13.37 -6.73
CA VAL A 107 5.02 12.58 -5.54
C VAL A 107 6.52 12.67 -5.28
N VAL A 108 6.89 12.66 -3.99
CA VAL A 108 8.28 12.47 -3.52
C VAL A 108 8.30 11.51 -2.33
N PHE A 109 9.37 10.75 -2.19
CA PHE A 109 9.61 9.95 -0.98
C PHE A 109 10.12 10.85 0.15
N ALA A 110 9.62 10.61 1.36
CA ALA A 110 10.02 11.31 2.59
C ALA A 110 10.68 10.38 3.63
N SER A 111 10.67 9.08 3.40
CA SER A 111 11.24 8.05 4.27
C SER A 111 11.76 6.87 3.45
N GLY A 112 12.56 6.00 4.07
CA GLY A 112 13.10 4.80 3.41
C GLY A 112 12.21 3.55 3.46
N PRO A 113 12.59 2.49 2.72
CA PRO A 113 11.84 1.22 2.63
C PRO A 113 11.54 0.59 3.99
N LYS A 114 12.49 0.64 4.93
CA LYS A 114 12.35 0.09 6.28
C LYS A 114 11.12 0.61 7.02
N GLU A 115 10.90 1.92 6.99
CA GLU A 115 9.76 2.54 7.67
C GLU A 115 8.44 2.17 6.97
N LEU A 116 8.45 2.18 5.64
CA LEU A 116 7.30 1.81 4.83
C LEU A 116 6.86 0.37 5.09
N LEU A 117 7.81 -0.58 5.05
CA LEU A 117 7.54 -1.99 5.30
C LEU A 117 7.06 -2.23 6.73
N LYS A 118 7.66 -1.56 7.73
CA LYS A 118 7.18 -1.61 9.11
C LYS A 118 5.71 -1.18 9.21
N LYS A 119 5.35 -0.04 8.61
CA LYS A 119 3.96 0.47 8.60
C LYS A 119 3.02 -0.48 7.85
N PHE A 120 3.47 -1.08 6.75
CA PHE A 120 2.69 -2.06 6.00
C PHE A 120 2.41 -3.33 6.82
N GLN A 121 3.41 -3.85 7.55
CA GLN A 121 3.21 -4.99 8.47
C GLN A 121 2.20 -4.65 9.57
N GLN A 122 2.35 -3.48 10.19
CA GLN A 122 1.45 -3.00 11.23
C GLN A 122 0.00 -2.82 10.75
N ALA A 123 -0.21 -2.55 9.47
CA ALA A 123 -1.54 -2.48 8.88
C ALA A 123 -2.25 -3.85 8.85
N ARG A 124 -1.51 -4.97 8.91
CA ARG A 124 -2.05 -6.34 8.94
C ARG A 124 -3.04 -6.66 7.81
N HIS A 125 -2.81 -6.05 6.65
CA HIS A 125 -3.62 -6.26 5.45
C HIS A 125 -2.74 -6.71 4.28
N LYS A 126 -3.30 -7.53 3.40
CA LYS A 126 -2.62 -7.98 2.18
C LYS A 126 -2.49 -6.86 1.15
N VAL A 127 -3.48 -5.95 1.15
CA VAL A 127 -3.55 -4.77 0.28
C VAL A 127 -3.99 -3.57 1.11
N VAL A 128 -3.24 -2.49 1.01
CA VAL A 128 -3.50 -1.22 1.71
C VAL A 128 -3.54 -0.14 0.65
N PHE A 129 -4.60 0.66 0.63
CA PHE A 129 -4.76 1.84 -0.24
C PHE A 129 -4.46 3.11 0.55
N SER A 130 -4.06 4.19 -0.13
CA SER A 130 -4.10 5.51 0.49
C SER A 130 -5.55 5.95 0.69
N SER A 131 -5.75 6.94 1.55
CA SER A 131 -7.08 7.46 1.88
C SER A 131 -7.17 8.96 1.69
N GLU A 132 -8.33 9.42 1.23
CA GLU A 132 -8.68 10.81 0.99
C GLU A 132 -9.95 11.19 1.76
N SER A 133 -10.12 12.49 2.03
CA SER A 133 -11.28 13.03 2.72
C SER A 133 -12.49 13.24 1.79
N LEU A 134 -12.24 13.38 0.48
CA LEU A 134 -13.27 13.61 -0.53
C LEU A 134 -13.60 12.32 -1.26
N ILE A 135 -14.89 11.96 -1.32
CA ILE A 135 -15.35 10.90 -2.20
C ILE A 135 -15.45 11.41 -3.65
N TRP A 136 -14.76 10.71 -4.54
CA TRP A 136 -14.70 11.04 -5.96
C TRP A 136 -14.48 9.76 -6.79
N PRO A 137 -15.04 9.63 -8.01
CA PRO A 137 -15.87 10.60 -8.72
C PRO A 137 -17.34 10.59 -8.30
N ASP A 138 -17.80 9.47 -7.74
CA ASP A 138 -19.22 9.20 -7.54
C ASP A 138 -19.56 9.24 -6.05
N ARG A 139 -20.23 10.33 -5.65
CA ARG A 139 -20.63 10.56 -4.27
C ARG A 139 -21.68 9.56 -3.77
N HIS A 140 -22.43 8.91 -4.67
CA HIS A 140 -23.43 7.91 -4.27
C HIS A 140 -22.81 6.64 -3.68
N LEU A 141 -21.49 6.48 -3.76
CA LEU A 141 -20.76 5.38 -3.14
C LEU A 141 -20.36 5.66 -1.68
N GLU A 142 -20.77 6.81 -1.12
CA GLU A 142 -20.41 7.21 0.24
C GLU A 142 -20.92 6.22 1.28
N ASP A 143 -22.19 5.82 1.18
CA ASP A 143 -22.81 4.87 2.11
C ASP A 143 -22.21 3.46 2.02
N LYS A 144 -21.54 3.14 0.91
CA LYS A 144 -20.86 1.86 0.74
C LYS A 144 -19.47 1.82 1.38
N HIS A 145 -18.91 2.97 1.72
CA HIS A 145 -17.64 3.03 2.44
C HIS A 145 -17.88 2.87 3.95
N PRO A 146 -17.10 2.04 4.66
CA PRO A 146 -17.25 1.88 6.09
C PRO A 146 -17.05 3.22 6.81
N HIS A 147 -17.80 3.45 7.89
CA HIS A 147 -17.60 4.62 8.72
C HIS A 147 -16.30 4.46 9.53
N VAL A 148 -15.50 5.52 9.54
CA VAL A 148 -14.28 5.63 10.34
C VAL A 148 -14.49 6.68 11.42
N ARG A 149 -13.98 6.43 12.63
CA ARG A 149 -14.12 7.38 13.76
C ARG A 149 -13.24 8.61 13.56
N GLU A 150 -12.02 8.39 13.07
CA GLU A 150 -11.01 9.42 12.83
C GLU A 150 -10.23 9.08 11.55
N GLY A 151 -9.73 10.12 10.87
CA GLY A 151 -8.96 10.00 9.64
C GLY A 151 -9.81 10.06 8.36
N ASN A 152 -9.13 9.79 7.23
CA ASN A 152 -9.74 9.81 5.90
C ASN A 152 -10.57 8.55 5.66
N ARG A 153 -11.78 8.71 5.09
CA ARG A 153 -12.74 7.62 4.90
C ARG A 153 -12.66 6.95 3.54
N PHE A 154 -12.30 7.70 2.50
CA PHE A 154 -12.47 7.26 1.11
C PHE A 154 -11.15 6.80 0.51
N LEU A 155 -11.23 5.92 -0.48
CA LEU A 155 -10.05 5.43 -1.19
C LEU A 155 -9.39 6.58 -1.98
N GLY A 156 -8.11 6.79 -1.71
CA GLY A 156 -7.24 7.69 -2.47
C GLY A 156 -6.57 6.94 -3.61
N SER A 157 -6.36 7.62 -4.74
CA SER A 157 -5.78 6.99 -5.93
C SER A 157 -4.61 7.74 -6.56
N GLY A 158 -3.94 8.58 -5.76
CA GLY A 158 -2.76 9.35 -6.16
C GLY A 158 -3.09 10.66 -6.89
N GLY A 159 -4.31 11.19 -6.69
CA GLY A 159 -4.74 12.45 -7.31
C GLY A 159 -5.59 12.25 -8.58
N ARG A 160 -6.88 12.65 -8.48
CA ARG A 160 -7.88 12.82 -9.57
C ARG A 160 -7.90 11.75 -10.68
N SER A 161 -7.46 10.53 -10.40
CA SER A 161 -7.36 9.43 -11.38
C SER A 161 -7.84 8.17 -10.72
N ILE A 162 -9.01 7.65 -11.12
CA ILE A 162 -9.60 6.45 -10.54
C ILE A 162 -8.67 5.25 -10.75
N SER A 163 -8.38 4.51 -9.68
CA SER A 163 -7.75 3.20 -9.73
C SER A 163 -8.79 2.12 -9.42
N PRO A 164 -9.03 1.14 -10.31
CA PRO A 164 -9.76 -0.07 -9.97
C PRO A 164 -8.96 -0.95 -9.01
N VAL A 165 -9.72 -1.63 -8.17
CA VAL A 165 -9.31 -2.77 -7.35
C VAL A 165 -8.83 -3.89 -8.28
N CYS A 166 -7.55 -4.27 -8.19
CA CYS A 166 -7.05 -5.49 -8.78
C CYS A 166 -7.14 -6.61 -7.74
N HIS A 167 -8.10 -7.51 -7.91
CA HIS A 167 -8.05 -8.82 -7.28
C HIS A 167 -7.39 -9.78 -8.27
N THR A 168 -6.11 -10.08 -8.05
CA THR A 168 -5.41 -11.17 -8.74
C THR A 168 -5.15 -12.29 -7.73
N PRO A 169 -5.69 -13.50 -7.93
CA PRO A 169 -5.63 -14.59 -6.96
C PRO A 169 -4.23 -15.20 -6.74
N GLU A 170 -3.21 -14.79 -7.51
CA GLU A 170 -1.90 -15.46 -7.53
C GLU A 170 -0.69 -14.57 -7.22
N VAL A 171 -0.90 -13.30 -6.85
CA VAL A 171 0.23 -12.39 -6.55
C VAL A 171 0.43 -12.32 -5.04
N GLY A 172 1.66 -12.56 -4.60
CA GLY A 172 2.10 -12.33 -3.21
C GLY A 172 1.71 -10.94 -2.70
N HIS A 173 1.70 -10.79 -1.38
CA HIS A 173 1.28 -9.60 -0.63
C HIS A 173 1.52 -8.27 -1.38
N MET A 174 0.45 -7.56 -1.78
CA MET A 174 0.52 -6.37 -2.63
C MET A 174 0.22 -5.11 -1.83
N ALA A 175 1.22 -4.27 -1.52
CA ALA A 175 1.04 -3.01 -0.80
C ALA A 175 0.70 -1.82 -1.73
N LEU A 176 -0.56 -1.64 -2.10
CA LEU A 176 -0.98 -0.57 -3.03
C LEU A 176 -1.12 0.83 -2.38
N ILE A 177 -0.05 1.43 -1.87
CA ILE A 177 -0.13 2.81 -1.34
C ILE A 177 -0.10 3.81 -2.50
N LEU A 178 -1.27 4.34 -2.88
CA LEU A 178 -1.49 5.26 -4.00
C LEU A 178 -1.13 6.72 -3.67
#